data_AF-A0A7S4BDR8-F1
#
_entry.id   AF-A0A7S4BDR8-F1
#
_cell.length_a   1.000
_cell.length_b   1.000
_cell.length_c   1.000
_cell.angle_alpha   90.00
_cell.angle_beta   90.00
_cell.angle_gamma   90.00
#
_symmetry.space_group_name_H-M   'P 1'
#
loop_
_entity.id
_entity.type
_entity.pdbx_description
1 polymer ?
#
loop_
_entity_poly.entity_id
_entity_poly.type
_entity_poly.pdbx_seq_one_letter_code
_entity_poly.pdbx_strand_id
1 'polypeptide(L)'
;PDVMAAMASWALLLHSASAAAFFAADGRSLLVGSLSIHQRHGCSQTSHVSSSFDGRLTNPTMCAEEGQPPLASPTPRPSVATYAEAEERGFELYKAGEFERAVRMFELAQTLPGAGVDYTREKQSGMVGSANAPPNPRGLQRKAFATPAQRLIAQYNIACCYAGMGDVPRCVETLRTYLSQVKEPLDQVNEMIVDPDLAPARDDLLRIRTELKSEASTQSKGKGLFGLPFGNPLKDVADQIGVEWKD
;
A
#
# COMPACT_ATOMS: atom_id res chain seq x y z
N PRO A 1 -12.66 7.53 15.62
CA PRO A 1 -13.19 6.86 14.42
C PRO A 1 -12.20 5.80 13.95
N ASP A 2 -12.64 4.55 14.01
CA ASP A 2 -11.82 3.36 14.16
C ASP A 2 -11.13 2.94 12.85
N VAL A 3 -9.85 3.29 12.70
CA VAL A 3 -9.03 2.97 11.52
C VAL A 3 -8.87 1.45 11.36
N MET A 4 -8.88 0.71 12.48
CA MET A 4 -8.83 -0.75 12.48
C MET A 4 -10.09 -1.36 11.88
N ALA A 5 -11.27 -0.78 12.15
CA ALA A 5 -12.52 -1.24 11.55
C ALA A 5 -12.57 -0.98 10.04
N ALA A 6 -11.99 0.12 9.55
CA ALA A 6 -11.90 0.40 8.13
C ALA A 6 -10.94 -0.55 7.39
N MET A 7 -9.81 -0.91 8.01
CA MET A 7 -8.84 -1.87 7.44
C MET A 7 -9.34 -3.32 7.51
N ALA A 8 -10.00 -3.72 8.61
CA ALA A 8 -10.62 -5.05 8.73
C ALA A 8 -11.78 -5.24 7.74
N SER A 9 -12.59 -4.19 7.52
CA SER A 9 -13.63 -4.20 6.48
C SER A 9 -13.02 -4.27 5.06
N TRP A 10 -11.84 -3.69 4.87
CA TRP A 10 -11.06 -3.76 3.62
C TRP A 10 -10.52 -5.16 3.31
N ALA A 11 -9.97 -5.87 4.31
CA ALA A 11 -9.53 -7.26 4.15
C ALA A 11 -10.70 -8.19 3.80
N LEU A 12 -11.90 -7.91 4.34
CA LEU A 12 -13.15 -8.60 4.00
C LEU A 12 -13.70 -8.24 2.60
N LEU A 13 -13.55 -7.00 2.16
CA LEU A 13 -13.94 -6.56 0.81
C LEU A 13 -13.02 -7.12 -0.28
N LEU A 14 -11.71 -7.24 -0.03
CA LEU A 14 -10.78 -7.92 -0.94
C LEU A 14 -11.03 -9.45 -0.97
N HIS A 15 -11.31 -10.10 0.17
CA HIS A 15 -11.62 -11.53 0.21
C HIS A 15 -12.97 -11.88 -0.44
N SER A 16 -13.98 -11.01 -0.33
CA SER A 16 -15.29 -11.24 -0.96
C SER A 16 -15.30 -10.96 -2.47
N ALA A 17 -14.46 -10.05 -2.96
CA ALA A 17 -14.31 -9.80 -4.39
C ALA A 17 -13.60 -10.94 -5.14
N SER A 18 -12.64 -11.63 -4.51
CA SER A 18 -11.96 -12.80 -5.12
C SER A 18 -12.81 -14.08 -5.08
N ALA A 19 -13.72 -14.24 -4.12
CA ALA A 19 -14.62 -15.40 -4.06
C ALA A 19 -15.78 -15.33 -5.09
N ALA A 20 -16.20 -14.12 -5.48
CA ALA A 20 -17.30 -13.93 -6.44
C ALA A 20 -16.88 -14.09 -7.91
N ALA A 21 -15.59 -14.00 -8.24
CA ALA A 21 -15.08 -14.16 -9.60
C ALA A 21 -14.86 -15.63 -10.02
N PHE A 22 -14.98 -16.59 -9.09
CA PHE A 22 -14.79 -18.02 -9.38
C PHE A 22 -16.11 -18.83 -9.50
N PHE A 23 -17.27 -18.21 -9.33
CA PHE A 23 -18.58 -18.89 -9.34
C PHE A 23 -19.53 -18.48 -10.48
N ALA A 24 -19.01 -17.80 -11.50
CA ALA A 24 -19.81 -17.38 -12.67
C ALA A 24 -19.24 -17.90 -13.99
N ALA A 25 -18.72 -19.13 -14.03
CA ALA A 25 -18.41 -19.83 -15.29
C ALA A 25 -18.17 -21.34 -15.07
N ASP A 26 -19.13 -22.10 -14.55
CA ASP A 26 -19.55 -23.37 -15.16
C ASP A 26 -20.65 -24.02 -14.32
N GLY A 27 -21.82 -24.19 -14.92
CA GLY A 27 -22.90 -24.97 -14.34
C GLY A 27 -22.63 -26.45 -14.53
N ARG A 28 -21.78 -27.07 -13.70
CA ARG A 28 -21.78 -28.54 -13.54
C ARG A 28 -21.55 -28.95 -12.09
N SER A 29 -22.65 -29.44 -11.51
CA SER A 29 -22.64 -30.40 -10.41
C SER A 29 -21.72 -31.57 -10.74
N LEU A 30 -20.83 -31.95 -9.81
CA LEU A 30 -20.69 -33.31 -9.25
C LEU A 30 -19.43 -33.42 -8.35
N LEU A 31 -19.66 -33.99 -7.17
CA LEU A 31 -18.83 -34.93 -6.42
C LEU A 31 -17.46 -34.51 -5.85
N VAL A 32 -17.44 -34.56 -4.51
CA VAL A 32 -16.39 -35.03 -3.59
C VAL A 32 -15.18 -35.70 -4.27
N GLY A 33 -13.99 -35.13 -4.05
CA GLY A 33 -12.71 -35.78 -4.34
C GLY A 33 -11.54 -35.05 -3.69
N SER A 34 -10.98 -35.65 -2.65
CA SER A 34 -9.65 -35.33 -2.11
C SER A 34 -8.63 -35.24 -3.23
N LEU A 35 -7.82 -34.18 -3.26
CA LEU A 35 -6.63 -34.14 -4.12
C LEU A 35 -5.43 -33.52 -3.40
N SER A 36 -4.42 -34.37 -3.19
CA SER A 36 -3.08 -34.04 -2.75
C SER A 36 -2.44 -32.98 -3.66
N ILE A 37 -1.87 -31.95 -3.04
CA ILE A 37 -0.99 -31.02 -3.74
C ILE A 37 0.38 -31.67 -3.89
N HIS A 38 0.73 -31.99 -5.14
CA HIS A 38 2.06 -32.37 -5.57
C HIS A 38 3.03 -31.18 -5.46
N GLN A 39 4.12 -31.45 -4.77
CA GLN A 39 5.33 -30.68 -4.68
C GLN A 39 5.97 -30.56 -6.08
N ARG A 40 6.02 -29.37 -6.66
CA ARG A 40 6.81 -29.12 -7.88
C ARG A 40 8.24 -28.77 -7.48
N HIS A 41 9.13 -29.73 -7.72
CA HIS A 41 10.57 -29.52 -7.76
C HIS A 41 10.97 -28.69 -8.99
N GLY A 42 11.88 -27.74 -8.76
CA GLY A 42 13.09 -27.52 -9.55
C GLY A 42 12.96 -27.00 -10.98
N CYS A 43 13.51 -25.80 -11.22
CA CYS A 43 14.22 -25.52 -12.46
C CYS A 43 15.31 -24.46 -12.23
N SER A 44 16.50 -24.92 -11.81
CA SER A 44 17.75 -24.18 -12.02
C SER A 44 18.23 -24.50 -13.43
N GLN A 45 18.25 -23.50 -14.31
CA GLN A 45 19.07 -23.54 -15.52
C GLN A 45 19.90 -22.26 -15.58
N THR A 46 21.17 -22.41 -15.21
CA THR A 46 22.24 -21.47 -15.54
C THR A 46 22.74 -21.80 -16.94
N SER A 47 22.36 -20.99 -17.93
CA SER A 47 22.95 -21.04 -19.26
C SER A 47 23.96 -19.91 -19.42
N HIS A 48 25.25 -20.28 -19.43
CA HIS A 48 26.34 -19.46 -19.94
C HIS A 48 26.14 -19.25 -21.44
N VAL A 49 26.12 -17.99 -21.89
CA VAL A 49 26.22 -17.65 -23.32
C VAL A 49 27.49 -16.85 -23.53
N SER A 50 28.54 -17.52 -23.99
CA SER A 50 29.66 -16.88 -24.69
C SER A 50 29.22 -16.55 -26.11
N SER A 51 29.19 -15.27 -26.49
CA SER A 51 29.07 -14.88 -27.89
C SER A 51 30.34 -14.19 -28.36
N SER A 52 31.09 -14.88 -29.22
CA SER A 52 32.13 -14.29 -30.06
C SER A 52 31.48 -13.32 -31.05
N PHE A 53 32.08 -12.14 -31.15
CA PHE A 53 31.70 -11.06 -32.05
C PHE A 53 32.48 -11.22 -33.36
N ASP A 54 31.85 -11.80 -34.39
CA ASP A 54 32.37 -11.76 -35.75
C ASP A 54 31.52 -10.80 -36.60
N GLY A 55 32.20 -9.77 -37.12
CA GLY A 55 31.60 -8.78 -37.98
C GLY A 55 31.24 -9.33 -39.36
N ARG A 56 30.06 -8.98 -39.85
CA ARG A 56 29.81 -8.89 -41.29
C ARG A 56 28.69 -7.90 -41.61
N LEU A 57 29.12 -6.78 -42.18
CA LEU A 57 28.32 -5.79 -42.90
C LEU A 57 27.69 -6.43 -44.14
N THR A 58 26.35 -6.46 -44.23
CA THR A 58 25.59 -6.27 -45.48
C THR A 58 24.15 -5.86 -45.17
N ASN A 59 23.81 -4.60 -45.40
CA ASN A 59 22.48 -4.15 -45.87
C ASN A 59 22.52 -4.12 -47.41
N PRO A 60 21.42 -4.07 -48.18
CA PRO A 60 20.02 -3.83 -47.78
C PRO A 60 19.00 -4.79 -48.41
N THR A 61 17.82 -4.96 -47.81
CA THR A 61 16.64 -5.44 -48.53
C THR A 61 15.46 -4.59 -48.07
N MET A 62 14.98 -3.78 -49.01
CA MET A 62 13.77 -2.98 -48.86
C MET A 62 12.57 -3.93 -48.89
N CYS A 63 12.12 -4.35 -47.70
CA CYS A 63 10.82 -4.98 -47.55
C CYS A 63 9.76 -3.88 -47.42
N ALA A 64 8.72 -4.02 -48.22
CA ALA A 64 7.60 -3.13 -48.35
C ALA A 64 7.02 -2.71 -46.98
N GLU A 65 6.78 -1.42 -46.85
CA GLU A 65 6.13 -0.77 -45.73
C GLU A 65 4.67 -1.25 -45.69
N GLU A 66 4.43 -2.32 -44.95
CA GLU A 66 3.09 -2.85 -44.66
C GLU A 66 2.37 -1.80 -43.81
N GLY A 67 1.38 -1.15 -44.42
CA GLY A 67 0.73 0.06 -43.92
C GLY A 67 0.34 -0.04 -42.45
N GLN A 68 1.05 0.73 -41.62
CA GLN A 68 0.76 0.90 -40.21
C GLN A 68 -0.70 1.36 -40.09
N PRO A 69 -1.58 0.60 -39.41
CA PRO A 69 -2.98 0.97 -39.28
C PRO A 69 -3.04 2.37 -38.67
N PRO A 70 -3.96 3.24 -39.14
CA PRO A 70 -4.01 4.63 -38.73
C PRO A 70 -4.04 4.69 -37.21
N LEU A 71 -2.97 5.27 -36.64
CA LEU A 71 -2.83 5.49 -35.20
C LEU A 71 -4.07 6.26 -34.75
N ALA A 72 -5.03 5.54 -34.16
CA ALA A 72 -6.22 6.14 -33.59
C ALA A 72 -5.76 7.22 -32.62
N SER A 73 -6.12 8.46 -32.90
CA SER A 73 -5.78 9.61 -32.08
C SER A 73 -6.13 9.29 -30.62
N PRO A 74 -5.18 9.41 -29.67
CA PRO A 74 -5.39 8.98 -28.30
C PRO A 74 -6.54 9.80 -27.72
N THR A 75 -7.65 9.12 -27.42
CA THR A 75 -8.79 9.74 -26.73
C THR A 75 -8.27 10.31 -25.41
N PRO A 76 -8.52 11.60 -25.10
CA PRO A 76 -8.09 12.19 -23.83
C PRO A 76 -8.65 11.36 -22.68
N ARG A 77 -7.77 10.82 -21.84
CA ARG A 77 -8.22 10.06 -20.67
C ARG A 77 -8.83 11.05 -19.67
N PRO A 78 -9.94 10.68 -19.00
CA PRO A 78 -10.51 11.53 -17.96
C PRO A 78 -9.44 11.82 -16.90
N SER A 79 -9.27 13.09 -16.55
CA SER A 79 -8.36 13.50 -15.48
C SER A 79 -8.95 13.09 -14.14
N VAL A 80 -8.15 12.43 -13.31
CA VAL A 80 -8.53 12.03 -11.96
C VAL A 80 -8.42 13.23 -11.02
N ALA A 81 -9.47 13.55 -10.28
CA ALA A 81 -9.56 14.77 -9.47
C ALA A 81 -9.42 14.51 -7.96
N THR A 82 -9.70 13.28 -7.50
CA THR A 82 -9.76 12.95 -6.07
C THR A 82 -8.97 11.68 -5.72
N TYR A 83 -8.62 11.54 -4.43
CA TYR A 83 -7.98 10.32 -3.90
C TYR A 83 -8.79 9.06 -4.27
N ALA A 84 -10.11 9.10 -4.06
CA ALA A 84 -10.98 7.94 -4.26
C ALA A 84 -11.01 7.48 -5.72
N GLU A 85 -11.12 8.42 -6.66
CA GLU A 85 -11.08 8.11 -8.10
C GLU A 85 -9.70 7.53 -8.52
N ALA A 86 -8.61 8.04 -7.95
CA ALA A 86 -7.27 7.53 -8.25
C ALA A 86 -7.05 6.12 -7.69
N GLU A 87 -7.53 5.87 -6.48
CA GLU A 87 -7.48 4.56 -5.84
C GLU A 87 -8.32 3.53 -6.62
N GLU A 88 -9.56 3.86 -6.96
CA GLU A 88 -10.44 3.01 -7.77
C GLU A 88 -9.78 2.66 -9.11
N ARG A 89 -9.25 3.67 -9.82
CA ARG A 89 -8.54 3.43 -11.08
C ARG A 89 -7.26 2.62 -10.88
N GLY A 90 -6.54 2.82 -9.78
CA GLY A 90 -5.38 2.01 -9.40
C GLY A 90 -5.75 0.54 -9.25
N PHE A 91 -6.89 0.23 -8.61
CA PHE A 91 -7.38 -1.15 -8.49
C PHE A 91 -7.80 -1.78 -9.81
N GLU A 92 -8.44 -1.03 -10.70
CA GLU A 92 -8.78 -1.52 -12.05
C GLU A 92 -7.51 -1.93 -12.81
N LEU A 93 -6.46 -1.12 -12.73
CA LEU A 93 -5.16 -1.40 -13.35
C LEU A 93 -4.46 -2.59 -12.70
N TYR A 94 -4.51 -2.69 -11.36
CA TYR A 94 -3.98 -3.81 -10.60
C TYR A 94 -4.62 -5.13 -11.02
N LYS A 95 -5.96 -5.18 -11.09
CA LYS A 95 -6.72 -6.36 -11.53
C LYS A 95 -6.43 -6.74 -12.99
N ALA A 96 -6.08 -5.77 -13.83
CA ALA A 96 -5.65 -6.01 -15.21
C ALA A 96 -4.19 -6.47 -15.34
N GLY A 97 -3.44 -6.59 -14.22
CA GLY A 97 -2.01 -6.93 -14.23
C GLY A 97 -1.10 -5.80 -14.71
N GLU A 98 -1.63 -4.58 -14.89
CA GLU A 98 -0.85 -3.40 -15.32
C GLU A 98 -0.19 -2.71 -14.10
N PHE A 99 0.67 -3.43 -13.39
CA PHE A 99 1.19 -3.02 -12.08
C PHE A 99 1.93 -1.68 -12.10
N GLU A 100 2.75 -1.39 -13.11
CA GLU A 100 3.48 -0.10 -13.20
C GLU A 100 2.52 1.08 -13.35
N ARG A 101 1.39 0.87 -14.03
CA ARG A 101 0.35 1.89 -14.19
C ARG A 101 -0.44 2.04 -12.90
N ALA A 102 -0.72 0.95 -12.20
CA ALA A 102 -1.37 0.97 -10.90
C ALA A 102 -0.53 1.73 -9.85
N VAL A 103 0.79 1.47 -9.79
CA VAL A 103 1.73 2.21 -8.91
C VAL A 103 1.60 3.71 -9.13
N ARG A 104 1.66 4.18 -10.39
CA ARG A 104 1.52 5.62 -10.70
C ARG A 104 0.19 6.21 -10.26
N MET A 105 -0.91 5.45 -10.30
CA MET A 105 -2.20 5.91 -9.80
C MET A 105 -2.23 5.99 -8.27
N PHE A 106 -1.65 5.02 -7.57
CA PHE A 106 -1.55 5.08 -6.11
C PHE A 106 -0.59 6.17 -5.62
N GLU A 107 0.50 6.44 -6.33
CA GLU A 107 1.38 7.59 -6.07
C GLU A 107 0.65 8.92 -6.27
N LEU A 108 -0.10 9.04 -7.37
CA LEU A 108 -0.94 10.21 -7.62
C LEU A 108 -1.98 10.41 -6.51
N ALA A 109 -2.64 9.32 -6.07
CA ALA A 109 -3.66 9.37 -5.03
C ALA A 109 -3.15 10.06 -3.75
N GLN A 110 -1.91 9.81 -3.33
CA GLN A 110 -1.31 10.42 -2.13
C GLN A 110 -1.24 11.96 -2.17
N THR A 111 -1.24 12.54 -3.38
CA THR A 111 -1.15 13.99 -3.61
C THR A 111 -2.51 14.65 -3.83
N LEU A 112 -3.55 13.85 -4.14
CA LEU A 112 -4.87 14.37 -4.46
C LEU A 112 -5.68 14.73 -3.20
N PRO A 113 -6.70 15.60 -3.34
CA PRO A 113 -7.66 15.85 -2.27
C PRO A 113 -8.32 14.55 -1.81
N GLY A 114 -8.28 14.31 -0.50
CA GLY A 114 -8.87 13.13 0.13
C GLY A 114 -9.91 13.51 1.19
N ALA A 115 -10.08 12.64 2.19
CA ALA A 115 -11.09 12.83 3.23
C ALA A 115 -10.68 13.88 4.28
N GLY A 116 -9.39 14.23 4.36
CA GLY A 116 -8.87 15.22 5.28
C GLY A 116 -9.24 16.64 4.85
N VAL A 117 -9.47 17.51 5.82
CA VAL A 117 -9.79 18.92 5.59
C VAL A 117 -8.94 19.77 6.53
N ASP A 118 -8.17 20.70 5.95
CA ASP A 118 -7.44 21.72 6.68
C ASP A 118 -8.09 23.09 6.44
N TYR A 119 -8.13 23.93 7.47
CA TYR A 119 -8.67 25.28 7.42
C TYR A 119 -7.53 26.27 7.62
N THR A 120 -6.97 26.74 6.51
CA THR A 120 -5.91 27.74 6.55
C THR A 120 -6.52 29.13 6.54
N ARG A 121 -6.04 29.99 7.44
CA ARG A 121 -6.41 31.40 7.42
C ARG A 121 -5.82 32.04 6.16
N GLU A 122 -6.66 32.68 5.36
CA GLU A 122 -6.21 33.34 4.14
C GLU A 122 -5.24 34.47 4.52
N LYS A 123 -3.96 34.30 4.18
CA LYS A 123 -2.96 35.33 4.41
C LYS A 123 -3.17 36.41 3.37
N GLN A 124 -3.98 37.41 3.72
CA GLN A 124 -4.17 38.58 2.89
C GLN A 124 -2.80 39.25 2.69
N SER A 125 -2.27 39.18 1.47
CA SER A 125 -1.07 39.93 1.04
C SER A 125 -1.39 41.43 0.87
N GLY A 126 -2.24 41.98 1.74
CA GLY A 126 -2.54 43.40 1.81
C GLY A 126 -1.45 44.09 2.61
N MET A 127 -1.04 45.27 2.14
CA MET A 127 0.01 46.10 2.72
C MET A 127 -0.24 46.33 4.22
N VAL A 128 0.53 45.63 5.06
CA VAL A 128 0.47 45.73 6.53
C VAL A 128 1.02 47.11 6.90
N GLY A 129 0.13 48.06 7.22
CA GLY A 129 0.58 49.40 7.65
C GLY A 129 -0.46 50.51 7.62
N SER A 130 -1.63 50.35 6.98
CA SER A 130 -2.66 51.39 7.03
C SER A 130 -3.50 51.27 8.31
N ALA A 131 -3.29 52.19 9.25
CA ALA A 131 -4.05 52.30 10.50
C ALA A 131 -5.56 52.59 10.30
N ASN A 132 -5.97 52.93 9.08
CA ASN A 132 -7.35 53.29 8.73
C ASN A 132 -8.06 52.22 7.87
N ALA A 133 -7.45 51.04 7.67
CA ALA A 133 -8.12 49.96 6.94
C ALA A 133 -9.25 49.35 7.79
N PRO A 134 -10.47 49.18 7.25
CA PRO A 134 -11.55 48.47 7.94
C PRO A 134 -11.08 47.08 8.39
N PRO A 135 -11.59 46.55 9.53
CA PRO A 135 -11.30 45.18 9.96
C PRO A 135 -11.78 44.22 8.87
N ASN A 136 -10.87 43.75 8.03
CA ASN A 136 -11.23 42.90 6.90
C ASN A 136 -11.64 41.53 7.45
N PRO A 137 -12.84 41.00 7.10
CA PRO A 137 -13.22 39.64 7.46
C PRO A 137 -12.18 38.67 6.89
N ARG A 138 -11.36 38.09 7.76
CA ARG A 138 -10.35 37.11 7.36
C ARG A 138 -11.07 35.82 7.00
N GLY A 139 -11.09 35.48 5.71
CA GLY A 139 -11.63 34.21 5.22
C GLY A 139 -10.85 33.01 5.75
N LEU A 140 -11.55 31.92 6.06
CA LEU A 140 -10.95 30.60 6.26
C LEU A 140 -11.03 29.85 4.92
N GLN A 141 -9.88 29.54 4.34
CA GLN A 141 -9.82 28.71 3.14
C GLN A 141 -9.81 27.23 3.56
N ARG A 142 -10.79 26.48 3.05
CA ARG A 142 -10.87 25.03 3.24
C ARG A 142 -10.03 24.34 2.17
N LYS A 143 -9.05 23.53 2.57
CA LYS A 143 -8.21 22.72 1.65
C LYS A 143 -8.32 21.25 2.02
N ALA A 144 -8.78 20.42 1.09
CA ALA A 144 -8.83 18.98 1.28
C ALA A 144 -7.47 18.32 1.00
N PHE A 145 -7.17 17.23 1.70
CA PHE A 145 -5.91 16.47 1.57
C PHE A 145 -6.13 14.98 1.87
N ALA A 146 -5.28 14.12 1.31
CA ALA A 146 -5.25 12.70 1.66
C ALA A 146 -4.82 12.51 3.13
N THR A 147 -5.68 11.87 3.93
CA THR A 147 -5.39 11.62 5.35
C THR A 147 -4.15 10.72 5.51
N PRO A 148 -3.48 10.71 6.68
CA PRO A 148 -2.38 9.78 6.94
C PRO A 148 -2.78 8.31 6.69
N ALA A 149 -3.98 7.91 7.09
CA ALA A 149 -4.49 6.56 6.85
C ALA A 149 -4.64 6.26 5.34
N GLN A 150 -5.19 7.19 4.56
CA GLN A 150 -5.28 7.05 3.10
C GLN A 150 -3.91 6.93 2.44
N ARG A 151 -2.91 7.70 2.90
CA ARG A 151 -1.54 7.56 2.38
C ARG A 151 -0.94 6.19 2.67
N LEU A 152 -1.17 5.66 3.87
CA LEU A 152 -0.74 4.32 4.25
C LEU A 152 -1.41 3.24 3.39
N ILE A 153 -2.71 3.34 3.13
CA ILE A 153 -3.45 2.43 2.24
C ILE A 153 -2.82 2.44 0.83
N ALA A 154 -2.62 3.63 0.24
CA ALA A 154 -1.98 3.76 -1.06
C ALA A 154 -0.55 3.16 -1.07
N GLN A 155 0.23 3.38 -0.02
CA GLN A 155 1.59 2.81 0.11
C GLN A 155 1.58 1.28 0.19
N TYR A 156 0.62 0.69 0.91
CA TYR A 156 0.44 -0.76 0.95
C TYR A 156 0.10 -1.33 -0.43
N ASN A 157 -0.81 -0.68 -1.16
CA ASN A 157 -1.19 -1.10 -2.52
C ASN A 157 0.00 -1.01 -3.50
N ILE A 158 0.88 -0.01 -3.34
CA ILE A 158 2.13 0.09 -4.11
C ILE A 158 3.05 -1.10 -3.81
N ALA A 159 3.20 -1.49 -2.54
CA ALA A 159 3.98 -2.66 -2.18
C ALA A 159 3.43 -3.96 -2.79
N CYS A 160 2.10 -4.13 -2.82
CA CYS A 160 1.46 -5.27 -3.48
C CYS A 160 1.71 -5.28 -4.99
N CYS A 161 1.74 -4.11 -5.64
CA CYS A 161 2.13 -4.00 -7.06
C CYS A 161 3.59 -4.44 -7.27
N TYR A 162 4.53 -4.02 -6.42
CA TYR A 162 5.92 -4.46 -6.50
C TYR A 162 6.07 -5.97 -6.33
N ALA A 163 5.31 -6.58 -5.40
CA ALA A 163 5.25 -8.03 -5.25
C ALA A 163 4.70 -8.71 -6.52
N GLY A 164 3.61 -8.19 -7.11
CA GLY A 164 3.01 -8.70 -8.35
C GLY A 164 3.94 -8.63 -9.57
N MET A 165 4.84 -7.64 -9.62
CA MET A 165 5.89 -7.53 -10.64
C MET A 165 7.10 -8.45 -10.39
N GLY A 166 7.19 -9.07 -9.21
CA GLY A 166 8.36 -9.82 -8.77
C GLY A 166 9.53 -8.95 -8.30
N ASP A 167 9.33 -7.64 -8.13
CA ASP A 167 10.32 -6.71 -7.57
C ASP A 167 10.28 -6.76 -6.04
N VAL A 168 10.66 -7.92 -5.49
CA VAL A 168 10.67 -8.21 -4.05
C VAL A 168 11.51 -7.20 -3.26
N PRO A 169 12.71 -6.76 -3.71
CA PRO A 169 13.48 -5.75 -2.97
C PRO A 169 12.72 -4.45 -2.74
N ARG A 170 12.08 -3.88 -3.78
CA ARG A 170 11.29 -2.65 -3.63
C ARG A 170 10.02 -2.86 -2.82
N CYS A 171 9.39 -4.01 -2.95
CA CYS A 171 8.25 -4.40 -2.11
C CYS A 171 8.63 -4.34 -0.62
N VAL A 172 9.71 -5.03 -0.22
CA VAL A 172 10.17 -5.11 1.17
C VAL A 172 10.58 -3.74 1.71
N GLU A 173 11.28 -2.92 0.92
CA GLU A 173 11.62 -1.54 1.30
C GLU A 173 10.35 -0.71 1.58
N THR A 174 9.37 -0.78 0.66
CA THR A 174 8.10 -0.06 0.80
C THR A 174 7.32 -0.51 2.05
N LEU A 175 7.30 -1.82 2.33
CA LEU A 175 6.64 -2.39 3.51
C LEU A 175 7.34 -1.99 4.82
N ARG A 176 8.66 -1.91 4.86
CA ARG A 176 9.38 -1.40 6.04
C ARG A 176 9.03 0.06 6.32
N THR A 177 8.98 0.90 5.29
CA THR A 177 8.56 2.30 5.45
C THR A 177 7.09 2.41 5.87
N TYR A 178 6.23 1.50 5.44
CA TYR A 178 4.84 1.44 5.88
C TYR A 178 4.76 1.02 7.37
N LEU A 179 5.46 -0.06 7.75
CA LEU A 179 5.45 -0.59 9.11
C LEU A 179 6.06 0.39 10.13
N SER A 180 6.97 1.29 9.74
CA SER A 180 7.49 2.32 10.65
C SER A 180 6.48 3.43 10.98
N GLN A 181 5.36 3.51 10.26
CA GLN A 181 4.33 4.54 10.42
C GLN A 181 3.05 4.01 11.08
N VAL A 182 2.82 2.69 11.09
CA VAL A 182 1.63 2.10 11.73
C VAL A 182 1.80 2.02 13.25
N LYS A 183 0.68 2.07 13.98
CA LYS A 183 0.67 2.04 15.45
C LYS A 183 1.11 0.68 16.01
N GLU A 184 0.69 -0.41 15.38
CA GLU A 184 0.89 -1.79 15.85
C GLU A 184 1.60 -2.61 14.76
N PRO A 185 2.91 -2.38 14.52
CA PRO A 185 3.62 -2.98 13.39
C PRO A 185 3.73 -4.51 13.47
N LEU A 186 3.77 -5.07 14.69
CA LEU A 186 3.86 -6.51 14.88
C LEU A 186 2.56 -7.23 14.49
N ASP A 187 1.41 -6.65 14.81
CA ASP A 187 0.11 -7.23 14.42
C ASP A 187 -0.10 -7.09 12.93
N GLN A 188 0.25 -5.92 12.39
CA GLN A 188 0.15 -5.64 10.97
C GLN A 188 1.02 -6.57 10.10
N VAL A 189 2.25 -6.88 10.51
CA VAL A 189 3.09 -7.83 9.75
C VAL A 189 2.55 -9.26 9.83
N ASN A 190 1.85 -9.64 10.90
CA ASN A 190 1.20 -10.96 10.98
C ASN A 190 0.09 -11.10 9.93
N GLU A 191 -0.69 -10.03 9.70
CA GLU A 191 -1.70 -9.99 8.64
C GLU A 191 -1.06 -10.08 7.24
N MET A 192 0.02 -9.35 7.01
CA MET A 192 0.73 -9.36 5.71
C MET A 192 1.30 -10.73 5.34
N ILE A 193 1.74 -11.53 6.32
CA ILE A 193 2.32 -12.85 6.06
C ILE A 193 1.32 -13.80 5.40
N VAL A 194 0.03 -13.67 5.73
CA VAL A 194 -1.03 -14.51 5.17
C VAL A 194 -1.65 -13.92 3.90
N ASP A 195 -1.27 -12.69 3.53
CA ASP A 195 -1.75 -12.05 2.31
C ASP A 195 -1.24 -12.81 1.05
N PRO A 196 -2.13 -13.23 0.14
CA PRO A 196 -1.73 -13.89 -1.10
C PRO A 196 -0.92 -12.99 -2.04
N ASP A 197 -1.17 -11.67 -2.05
CA ASP A 197 -0.50 -10.73 -2.97
C ASP A 197 0.96 -10.51 -2.57
N LEU A 198 1.28 -10.74 -1.29
CA LEU A 198 2.63 -10.66 -0.74
C LEU A 198 3.33 -12.02 -0.66
N ALA A 199 2.78 -13.07 -1.28
CA ALA A 199 3.41 -14.39 -1.29
C ALA A 199 4.90 -14.38 -1.72
N PRO A 200 5.33 -13.58 -2.74
CA PRO A 200 6.74 -13.49 -3.12
C PRO A 200 7.66 -12.89 -2.05
N ALA A 201 7.14 -12.11 -1.09
CA ALA A 201 7.90 -11.40 -0.06
C ALA A 201 7.79 -12.06 1.33
N ARG A 202 7.15 -13.23 1.44
CA ARG A 202 6.80 -13.87 2.72
C ARG A 202 8.00 -14.16 3.62
N ASP A 203 9.12 -14.61 3.04
CA ASP A 203 10.34 -14.93 3.81
C ASP A 203 10.96 -13.67 4.44
N ASP A 204 10.97 -12.55 3.72
CA ASP A 204 11.44 -11.27 4.27
C ASP A 204 10.47 -10.69 5.30
N LEU A 205 9.15 -10.90 5.14
CA LEU A 205 8.16 -10.53 6.17
C LEU A 205 8.35 -11.31 7.47
N LEU A 206 8.68 -12.60 7.40
CA LEU A 206 9.03 -13.39 8.59
C LEU A 206 10.30 -12.88 9.28
N ARG A 207 11.27 -12.40 8.50
CA ARG A 207 12.47 -11.75 9.04
C ARG A 207 12.12 -10.44 9.74
N ILE A 208 11.35 -9.55 9.10
CA ILE A 208 10.87 -8.29 9.69
C ILE A 208 10.11 -8.55 10.99
N ARG A 209 9.21 -9.54 11.01
CA ARG A 209 8.49 -9.94 12.23
C ARG A 209 9.42 -10.33 13.37
N THR A 210 10.49 -11.07 13.06
CA THR A 210 11.48 -11.49 14.05
C THR A 210 12.25 -10.30 14.61
N GLU A 211 12.63 -9.36 13.75
CA GLU A 211 13.27 -8.09 14.13
C GLU A 211 12.36 -7.27 15.06
N LEU A 212 11.12 -7.00 14.64
CA LEU A 212 10.13 -6.25 15.44
C LEU A 212 9.86 -6.90 16.80
N LYS A 213 9.77 -8.24 16.84
CA LYS A 213 9.59 -8.97 18.10
C LYS A 213 10.79 -8.81 19.04
N SER A 214 12.00 -8.79 18.49
CA SER A 214 13.23 -8.57 19.27
C SER A 214 13.28 -7.15 19.84
N GLU A 215 12.92 -6.14 19.06
CA GLU A 215 12.85 -4.73 19.46
C GLU A 215 11.79 -4.50 20.56
N ALA A 216 10.62 -5.11 20.42
CA ALA A 216 9.59 -5.05 21.46
C ALA A 216 10.08 -5.65 22.80
N SER A 217 10.90 -6.71 22.74
CA SER A 217 11.45 -7.36 23.93
C SER A 217 12.57 -6.57 24.63
N THR A 218 13.33 -5.76 23.89
CA THR A 218 14.38 -4.89 24.46
C THR A 218 13.76 -3.65 25.09
N GLN A 219 12.72 -3.07 24.45
CA GLN A 219 12.03 -1.90 24.96
C GLN A 219 11.30 -2.17 26.29
N SER A 220 10.73 -3.37 26.46
CA SER A 220 10.08 -3.76 27.72
C SER A 220 11.07 -3.97 28.88
N LYS A 221 12.31 -4.40 28.60
CA LYS A 221 13.36 -4.58 29.62
C LYS A 221 13.95 -3.27 30.12
N GLY A 222 14.01 -2.23 29.27
CA GLY A 222 14.63 -0.94 29.60
C GLY A 222 13.80 -0.01 30.49
N LYS A 223 12.48 -0.22 30.57
CA LYS A 223 11.58 0.65 31.35
C LYS A 223 11.42 0.24 32.82
N GLY A 224 12.13 -0.80 33.27
CA GLY A 224 11.91 -1.44 34.57
C GLY A 224 13.08 -1.51 35.55
N LEU A 225 14.25 -0.89 35.29
CA LEU A 225 15.45 -1.18 36.11
C LEU A 225 16.04 -0.02 36.94
N PHE A 226 15.55 1.22 36.83
CA PHE A 226 16.06 2.34 37.66
C PHE A 226 14.96 3.22 38.29
N GLY A 227 13.79 2.65 38.59
CA GLY A 227 12.70 3.38 39.23
C GLY A 227 11.82 2.52 40.11
N LEU A 228 12.41 1.88 41.14
CA LEU A 228 11.75 1.18 42.26
C LEU A 228 10.78 0.01 41.89
N PRO A 229 10.94 -1.19 42.50
CA PRO A 229 10.07 -2.35 42.29
C PRO A 229 8.70 -2.22 43.02
N PHE A 230 8.05 -1.06 42.92
CA PHE A 230 6.69 -0.82 43.44
C PHE A 230 5.73 -0.39 42.33
N GLY A 231 5.86 -1.00 41.15
CA GLY A 231 4.75 -1.02 40.19
C GLY A 231 3.58 -1.72 40.87
N ASN A 232 2.60 -0.94 41.32
CA ASN A 232 1.51 -1.39 42.17
C ASN A 232 0.62 -2.31 41.31
N PRO A 233 0.62 -3.65 41.51
CA PRO A 233 -0.14 -4.58 40.66
C PRO A 233 -1.65 -4.29 40.70
N LEU A 234 -2.10 -3.55 41.71
CA LEU A 234 -3.46 -3.05 41.84
C LEU A 234 -3.84 -1.99 40.80
N LYS A 235 -2.87 -1.20 40.28
CA LYS A 235 -3.16 -0.16 39.29
C LYS A 235 -3.38 -0.77 37.91
N ASP A 236 -2.57 -1.77 37.54
CA ASP A 236 -2.76 -2.52 36.30
C ASP A 236 -4.10 -3.29 36.29
N VAL A 237 -4.48 -3.87 37.43
CA VAL A 237 -5.80 -4.52 37.58
C VAL A 237 -6.95 -3.50 37.60
N ALA A 238 -6.77 -2.33 38.21
CA ALA A 238 -7.78 -1.28 38.21
C ALA A 238 -8.00 -0.65 36.82
N ASP A 239 -6.93 -0.44 36.05
CA ASP A 239 -7.00 0.01 34.66
C ASP A 239 -7.67 -1.05 33.77
N GLN A 240 -7.44 -2.33 34.05
CA GLN A 240 -8.11 -3.44 33.36
C GLN A 240 -9.62 -3.56 33.70
N ILE A 241 -10.04 -3.06 34.87
CA ILE A 241 -11.45 -3.05 35.31
C ILE A 241 -12.12 -1.68 35.00
N GLY A 242 -11.38 -0.70 34.47
CA GLY A 242 -11.91 0.61 34.08
C GLY A 242 -12.23 1.52 35.27
N VAL A 243 -11.54 1.36 36.39
CA VAL A 243 -11.71 2.23 37.56
C VAL A 243 -10.83 3.47 37.39
N GLU A 244 -11.46 4.61 37.11
CA GLU A 244 -10.78 5.90 36.99
C GLU A 244 -10.30 6.38 38.37
N TRP A 245 -8.99 6.60 38.51
CA TRP A 245 -8.42 7.13 39.74
C TRP A 245 -8.50 8.66 39.74
N LYS A 246 -9.03 9.21 40.83
CA LYS A 246 -9.03 10.64 41.09
C LYS A 246 -7.75 10.98 41.84
N ASP A 247 -6.86 11.74 41.21
CA ASP A 247 -5.63 12.27 41.82
C ASP A 247 -5.92 13.17 43.04
#